data_AF-A0A729FP32-F1
#
_entry.id   AF-A0A729FP32-F1
#
_cell.length_a   1.000
_cell.length_b   1.000
_cell.length_c   1.000
_cell.angle_alpha   90.00
_cell.angle_beta   90.00
_cell.angle_gamma   90.00
#
_symmetry.space_group_name_H-M   'P 1'
#
loop_
_entity.id
_entity.type
_entity.pdbx_description
1 polymer ?
#
loop_
_entity_poly.entity_id
_entity_poly.type
_entity_poly.pdbx_seq_one_letter_code
_entity_poly.pdbx_strand_id
1 'polypeptide(L)'
;MDKRHEKLRIPYRKEGESLDYESDAKVEALQEINGELIRVGNVDIRETTQSTLVLENPKIRIQTNIGDTLKLRSQQDLSSFIRRRHAVTRILNAESAIPSLINYFEPLTCPHPQYLQPEPTDSDLDAYNRYDKDGELSFSLNRQQRDAFSKLWSYGPLSLLQGPPGTGKTSFIASFIHYALSQGAQSILLASQSHEAVNNAAEKVIELCQHSNLPLDVVRFGAEGMVSEKLHPYHSSSILQNYRDLFRSEMRVRISAMNRNLGLPNKFV
;
A
#
# COMPACT_ATOMS: atom_id res chain seq x y z
N MET A 1 23.67 3.01 -35.15
CA MET A 1 23.76 4.48 -35.25
C MET A 1 23.15 5.06 -34.00
N ASP A 2 24.01 5.59 -33.14
CA ASP A 2 23.69 6.04 -31.78
C ASP A 2 22.87 7.33 -31.85
N LYS A 3 21.61 7.31 -31.41
CA LYS A 3 20.85 8.54 -31.17
C LYS A 3 21.50 9.22 -29.97
N ARG A 4 22.42 10.15 -30.20
CA ARG A 4 22.87 11.09 -29.16
C ARG A 4 21.62 11.71 -28.55
N HIS A 5 21.33 11.34 -27.30
CA HIS A 5 20.25 11.92 -26.53
C HIS A 5 20.65 13.38 -26.29
N GLU A 6 20.00 14.30 -27.00
CA GLU A 6 20.27 15.73 -26.86
C GLU A 6 19.90 16.10 -25.42
N LYS A 7 20.90 16.56 -24.66
CA LYS A 7 20.73 16.98 -23.27
C LYS A 7 20.76 18.50 -23.20
N LEU A 8 19.76 19.08 -22.55
CA LEU A 8 19.66 20.51 -22.31
C LEU A 8 19.97 20.79 -20.83
N ARG A 9 20.94 21.67 -20.57
CA ARG A 9 21.32 22.08 -19.20
C ARG A 9 20.78 23.48 -18.94
N ILE A 10 19.96 23.61 -17.91
CA ILE A 10 19.25 24.84 -17.57
C ILE A 10 19.67 25.26 -16.15
N PRO A 11 20.34 26.40 -15.97
CA PRO A 11 20.54 26.99 -14.66
C PRO A 11 19.17 27.31 -14.03
N TYR A 12 18.93 26.87 -12.80
CA TYR A 12 17.64 27.09 -12.14
C TYR A 12 17.82 27.51 -10.69
N ARG A 13 16.74 28.09 -10.14
CA ARG A 13 16.59 28.35 -8.71
C ARG A 13 15.30 27.68 -8.26
N LYS A 14 15.33 26.96 -7.14
CA LYS A 14 14.14 26.35 -6.56
C LYS A 14 13.61 27.22 -5.43
N GLU A 15 12.29 27.43 -5.41
CA GLU A 15 11.58 27.85 -4.21
C GLU A 15 11.05 26.58 -3.51
N GLY A 16 11.50 26.30 -2.27
CA GLY A 16 11.04 25.15 -1.48
C GLY A 16 12.10 24.06 -1.23
N GLU A 17 11.63 22.83 -0.95
CA GLU A 17 12.47 21.65 -0.57
C GLU A 17 13.48 21.26 -1.64
N SER A 18 14.49 20.42 -1.36
CA SER A 18 15.43 19.91 -2.38
C SER A 18 14.76 19.01 -3.41
N LEU A 19 15.39 18.77 -4.57
CA LEU A 19 14.96 17.69 -5.48
C LEU A 19 15.48 16.38 -4.90
N ASP A 20 14.62 15.68 -4.15
CA ASP A 20 14.94 14.40 -3.52
C ASP A 20 14.20 13.27 -4.25
N TYR A 21 14.56 13.07 -5.52
CA TYR A 21 14.06 11.96 -6.32
C TYR A 21 15.07 10.81 -6.29
N GLU A 22 14.58 9.58 -6.17
CA GLU A 22 15.41 8.38 -6.31
C GLU A 22 16.09 8.36 -7.70
N SER A 23 17.31 7.83 -7.76
CA SER A 23 18.16 7.90 -8.97
C SER A 23 17.60 7.18 -10.21
N ASP A 24 16.61 6.32 -10.03
CA ASP A 24 15.88 5.57 -11.05
C ASP A 24 14.47 6.15 -11.33
N ALA A 25 14.07 7.21 -10.62
CA ALA A 25 12.76 7.82 -10.79
C ALA A 25 12.60 8.42 -12.20
N LYS A 26 11.46 8.14 -12.83
CA LYS A 26 11.09 8.75 -14.11
C LYS A 26 10.39 10.07 -13.84
N VAL A 27 11.13 11.18 -13.99
CA VAL A 27 10.64 12.54 -13.76
C VAL A 27 10.48 13.26 -15.10
N GLU A 28 9.29 13.80 -15.34
CA GLU A 28 8.99 14.63 -16.50
C GLU A 28 9.10 16.11 -16.12
N ALA A 29 9.61 16.92 -17.04
CA ALA A 29 9.55 18.38 -16.94
C ALA A 29 8.35 18.90 -17.72
N LEU A 30 7.57 19.76 -17.08
CA LEU A 30 6.36 20.39 -17.61
C LEU A 30 6.55 21.91 -17.60
N GLN A 31 6.04 22.58 -18.62
CA GLN A 31 5.99 24.03 -18.69
C GLN A 31 4.57 24.49 -18.98
N GLU A 32 4.15 25.58 -18.35
CA GLU A 32 2.85 26.19 -18.59
C GLU A 32 2.94 27.10 -19.82
N ILE A 33 2.29 26.72 -20.91
CA ILE A 33 2.28 27.47 -22.18
C ILE A 33 0.82 27.68 -22.55
N ASN A 34 0.40 28.95 -22.66
CA ASN A 34 -0.99 29.34 -22.94
C ASN A 34 -2.01 28.75 -21.95
N GLY A 35 -1.64 28.62 -20.68
CA GLY A 35 -2.51 28.07 -19.62
C GLY A 35 -2.59 26.54 -19.56
N GLU A 36 -1.89 25.82 -20.46
CA GLU A 36 -1.80 24.37 -20.44
C GLU A 36 -0.43 23.89 -19.99
N LEU A 37 -0.39 22.84 -19.17
CA LEU A 37 0.86 22.17 -18.78
C LEU A 37 1.30 21.19 -19.86
N ILE A 38 2.35 21.56 -20.59
CA ILE A 38 2.90 20.78 -21.70
C ILE A 38 4.20 20.10 -21.23
N ARG A 39 4.36 18.82 -21.56
CA ARG A 39 5.63 18.10 -21.33
C ARG A 39 6.72 18.62 -22.25
N VAL A 40 7.81 19.08 -21.66
CA VAL A 40 8.96 19.68 -22.35
C VAL A 40 10.23 18.82 -22.33
N GLY A 41 10.26 17.73 -21.56
CA GLY A 41 11.39 16.79 -21.53
C GLY A 41 11.30 15.78 -20.38
N ASN A 42 12.33 14.95 -20.23
CA ASN A 42 12.55 14.14 -19.01
C ASN A 42 13.71 14.73 -18.22
N VAL A 43 13.67 14.67 -16.90
CA VAL A 43 14.79 15.07 -16.06
C VAL A 43 15.79 13.94 -15.96
N ASP A 44 17.06 14.23 -16.26
CA ASP A 44 18.17 13.35 -15.91
C ASP A 44 18.56 13.63 -14.46
N ILE A 45 18.07 12.80 -13.54
CA ILE A 45 18.32 12.95 -12.10
C ILE A 45 19.80 12.78 -11.77
N ARG A 46 20.55 11.98 -12.54
CA ARG A 46 21.96 11.67 -12.26
C ARG A 46 22.87 12.85 -12.57
N GLU A 47 22.54 13.63 -13.59
CA GLU A 47 23.31 14.82 -13.97
C GLU A 47 22.73 16.13 -13.44
N THR A 48 21.48 16.13 -12.93
CA THR A 48 20.87 17.30 -12.29
C THR A 48 21.52 17.58 -10.94
N THR A 49 21.88 18.84 -10.71
CA THR A 49 22.49 19.32 -9.46
C THR A 49 21.60 20.37 -8.80
N GLN A 50 22.00 20.92 -7.65
CA GLN A 50 21.23 21.97 -6.96
C GLN A 50 21.09 23.28 -7.75
N SER A 51 21.95 23.53 -8.74
CA SER A 51 21.97 24.76 -9.53
C SER A 51 21.69 24.54 -11.02
N THR A 52 21.78 23.30 -11.50
CA THR A 52 21.66 22.96 -12.92
C THR A 52 20.70 21.81 -13.12
N LEU A 53 19.60 22.05 -13.83
CA LEU A 53 18.63 21.06 -14.26
C LEU A 53 19.07 20.48 -15.60
N VAL A 54 19.10 19.15 -15.71
CA VAL A 54 19.45 18.47 -16.96
C VAL A 54 18.21 17.78 -17.53
N LEU A 55 17.84 18.13 -18.76
CA LEU A 55 16.72 17.54 -19.48
C LEU A 55 17.21 16.65 -20.61
N GLU A 56 16.71 15.41 -20.67
CA GLU A 56 16.85 14.53 -21.82
C GLU A 56 15.68 14.69 -22.78
N ASN A 57 15.99 14.64 -24.09
CA ASN A 57 15.01 14.74 -25.17
C ASN A 57 14.11 15.98 -25.03
N PRO A 58 14.70 17.19 -24.91
CA PRO A 58 13.94 18.43 -24.79
C PRO A 58 13.05 18.63 -26.01
N LYS A 59 11.83 19.11 -25.79
CA LYS A 59 10.91 19.47 -26.87
C LYS A 59 11.26 20.86 -27.39
N ILE A 60 11.14 21.06 -28.71
CA ILE A 60 11.42 22.33 -29.41
C ILE A 60 10.65 23.52 -28.80
N ARG A 61 9.49 23.27 -28.20
CA ARG A 61 8.63 24.31 -27.59
C ARG A 61 9.06 24.75 -26.19
N ILE A 62 10.12 24.19 -25.62
CA ILE A 62 10.61 24.62 -24.31
C ILE A 62 11.08 26.08 -24.36
N GLN A 63 10.64 26.87 -23.38
CA GLN A 63 11.08 28.23 -23.15
C GLN A 63 12.05 28.22 -21.96
N THR A 64 13.22 28.84 -22.10
CA THR A 64 14.27 28.86 -21.08
C THR A 64 14.73 30.27 -20.75
N ASN A 65 13.82 31.24 -20.85
CA ASN A 65 14.10 32.63 -20.50
C ASN A 65 14.17 32.77 -18.97
N ILE A 66 14.88 33.80 -18.51
CA ILE A 66 14.95 34.12 -17.08
C ILE A 66 13.53 34.48 -16.61
N GLY A 67 13.05 33.75 -15.59
CA GLY A 67 11.70 33.89 -15.05
C GLY A 67 10.73 32.79 -15.47
N ASP A 68 11.06 32.00 -16.49
CA ASP A 68 10.24 30.85 -16.89
C ASP A 68 10.25 29.77 -15.81
N THR A 69 9.10 29.16 -15.56
CA THR A 69 8.94 28.13 -14.52
C THR A 69 8.77 26.74 -15.14
N LEU A 70 9.50 25.77 -14.60
CA LEU A 70 9.37 24.36 -14.93
C LEU A 70 8.80 23.60 -13.73
N LYS A 71 7.70 22.89 -13.95
CA LYS A 71 7.12 21.97 -12.96
C LYS A 71 7.69 20.58 -13.20
N LEU A 72 8.33 20.01 -12.20
CA LEU A 72 8.86 18.65 -12.26
C LEU A 72 7.84 17.70 -11.63
N ARG A 73 7.57 16.58 -12.31
CA ARG A 73 6.59 15.60 -11.85
C ARG A 73 7.08 14.19 -12.09
N SER A 74 7.15 13.36 -11.05
CA SER A 74 7.42 11.93 -11.21
C SER A 74 6.20 11.18 -11.75
N GLN A 75 6.41 10.06 -12.43
CA GLN A 75 5.31 9.16 -12.82
C GLN A 75 4.54 8.62 -11.61
N GLN A 76 5.23 8.41 -10.47
CA GLN A 76 4.61 7.95 -9.23
C GLN A 76 3.67 9.00 -8.64
N ASP A 77 4.07 10.28 -8.66
CA ASP A 77 3.24 11.40 -8.20
C ASP A 77 1.99 11.55 -9.04
N LEU A 78 2.14 11.49 -10.38
CA LEU A 78 1.00 11.56 -11.30
C LEU A 78 0.03 10.39 -11.04
N SER A 79 0.55 9.17 -10.90
CA SER A 79 -0.27 7.99 -10.62
C SER A 79 -1.01 8.12 -9.29
N SER A 80 -0.34 8.62 -8.26
CA SER A 80 -0.94 8.86 -6.95
C SER A 80 -2.00 9.96 -7.00
N PHE A 81 -1.75 11.04 -7.73
CA PHE A 81 -2.73 12.11 -7.94
C PHE A 81 -3.98 11.59 -8.67
N ILE A 82 -3.81 10.85 -9.76
CA ILE A 82 -4.93 10.27 -10.53
C ILE A 82 -5.76 9.33 -9.64
N ARG A 83 -5.12 8.44 -8.87
CA ARG A 83 -5.80 7.54 -7.93
C ARG A 83 -6.60 8.30 -6.87
N ARG A 84 -6.00 9.30 -6.22
CA ARG A 84 -6.69 10.13 -5.22
C ARG A 84 -7.88 10.86 -5.82
N ARG A 85 -7.70 11.49 -6.99
CA ARG A 85 -8.80 12.17 -7.70
C ARG A 85 -9.94 11.20 -7.99
N HIS A 86 -9.65 10.01 -8.52
CA HIS A 86 -10.66 8.98 -8.78
C HIS A 86 -11.39 8.55 -7.51
N ALA A 87 -10.67 8.32 -6.40
CA ALA A 87 -11.27 7.94 -5.13
C ALA A 87 -12.20 9.04 -4.59
N VAL A 88 -11.78 10.30 -4.66
CA VAL A 88 -12.61 11.46 -4.25
C VAL A 88 -13.86 11.56 -5.11
N THR A 89 -13.74 11.46 -6.44
CA THR A 89 -14.90 11.47 -7.35
C THR A 89 -15.89 10.36 -7.00
N ARG A 90 -15.40 9.14 -6.72
CA ARG A 90 -16.27 8.03 -6.30
C ARG A 90 -16.96 8.29 -4.97
N ILE A 91 -16.28 8.87 -3.99
CA ILE A 91 -16.88 9.24 -2.70
C ILE A 91 -17.98 10.29 -2.91
N LEU A 92 -17.73 11.32 -3.73
CA LEU A 92 -18.72 12.37 -4.05
C LEU A 92 -19.94 11.82 -4.79
N ASN A 93 -19.75 10.82 -5.65
CA ASN A 93 -20.83 10.15 -6.38
C ASN A 93 -21.54 9.06 -5.55
N ALA A 94 -21.19 8.88 -4.27
CA ALA A 94 -21.70 7.80 -3.41
C ALA A 94 -21.42 6.37 -3.94
N GLU A 95 -20.32 6.20 -4.69
CA GLU A 95 -19.85 4.92 -5.26
C GLU A 95 -18.76 4.24 -4.40
N SER A 96 -18.54 4.73 -3.17
CA SER A 96 -17.65 4.12 -2.18
C SER A 96 -18.33 2.97 -1.43
N ALA A 97 -17.54 2.14 -0.73
CA ALA A 97 -18.05 1.02 0.07
C ALA A 97 -19.05 1.46 1.16
N ILE A 98 -18.86 2.68 1.68
CA ILE A 98 -19.83 3.39 2.52
C ILE A 98 -20.36 4.54 1.66
N PRO A 99 -21.57 4.44 1.06
CA PRO A 99 -22.09 5.46 0.15
C PRO A 99 -22.24 6.84 0.81
N SER A 100 -22.63 6.87 2.09
CA SER A 100 -22.83 8.09 2.89
C SER A 100 -21.60 8.50 3.71
N LEU A 101 -20.38 8.10 3.30
CA LEU A 101 -19.16 8.32 4.07
C LEU A 101 -18.96 9.78 4.50
N ILE A 102 -19.27 10.73 3.61
CA ILE A 102 -19.12 12.17 3.86
C ILE A 102 -19.94 12.62 5.08
N ASN A 103 -21.12 12.04 5.29
CA ASN A 103 -22.01 12.45 6.38
C ASN A 103 -21.36 12.21 7.76
N TYR A 104 -20.51 11.19 7.89
CA TYR A 104 -19.79 10.91 9.13
C TYR A 104 -18.67 11.91 9.46
N PHE A 105 -18.29 12.76 8.50
CA PHE A 105 -17.33 13.85 8.68
C PHE A 105 -17.99 15.23 8.77
N GLU A 106 -19.31 15.31 8.67
CA GLU A 106 -20.08 16.54 8.80
C GLU A 106 -20.62 16.68 10.23
N PRO A 107 -20.04 17.55 11.09
CA PRO A 107 -20.38 17.59 12.52
C PRO A 107 -21.86 17.81 12.81
N LEU A 108 -22.57 18.52 11.93
CA LEU A 108 -23.99 18.83 12.11
C LEU A 108 -24.94 17.71 11.67
N THR A 109 -24.47 16.78 10.84
CA THR A 109 -25.31 15.70 10.27
C THR A 109 -24.72 14.31 10.50
N CYS A 110 -23.70 14.22 11.35
CA CYS A 110 -23.01 12.98 11.68
C CYS A 110 -24.01 11.94 12.22
N PRO A 111 -24.20 10.81 11.52
CA PRO A 111 -25.09 9.76 11.99
C PRO A 111 -24.60 9.14 13.29
N HIS A 112 -25.52 8.66 14.13
CA HIS A 112 -25.14 7.89 15.30
C HIS A 112 -24.49 6.55 14.91
N PRO A 113 -23.49 6.08 15.69
CA PRO A 113 -22.89 4.77 15.47
C PRO A 113 -23.96 3.66 15.54
N GLN A 114 -23.90 2.73 14.60
CA GLN A 114 -24.82 1.59 14.57
C GLN A 114 -24.21 0.43 15.35
N TYR A 115 -25.00 -0.20 16.21
CA TYR A 115 -24.61 -1.43 16.88
C TYR A 115 -24.67 -2.59 15.87
N LEU A 116 -23.55 -3.29 15.69
CA LEU A 116 -23.38 -4.34 14.71
C LEU A 116 -23.24 -5.72 15.35
N GLN A 117 -22.48 -5.82 16.44
CA GLN A 117 -22.06 -7.09 17.03
C GLN A 117 -21.90 -6.97 18.55
N PRO A 118 -21.99 -8.09 19.31
CA PRO A 118 -21.71 -8.10 20.73
C PRO A 118 -20.25 -7.77 21.05
N GLU A 119 -20.04 -7.16 22.21
CA GLU A 119 -18.70 -6.86 22.70
C GLU A 119 -17.89 -8.15 22.94
N PRO A 120 -16.58 -8.16 22.63
CA PRO A 120 -15.70 -9.26 22.99
C PRO A 120 -15.65 -9.40 24.51
N THR A 121 -15.59 -10.64 24.99
CA THR A 121 -15.41 -10.90 26.42
C THR A 121 -13.97 -10.65 26.84
N ASP A 122 -13.75 -10.47 28.15
CA ASP A 122 -12.39 -10.35 28.69
C ASP A 122 -11.54 -11.58 28.35
N SER A 123 -12.14 -12.77 28.33
CA SER A 123 -11.47 -14.01 27.94
C SER A 123 -11.05 -14.03 26.47
N ASP A 124 -11.84 -13.41 25.57
CA ASP A 124 -11.47 -13.28 24.17
C ASP A 124 -10.23 -12.38 24.01
N LEU A 125 -10.15 -11.33 24.80
CA LEU A 125 -9.03 -10.38 24.75
C LEU A 125 -7.79 -10.89 25.47
N ASP A 126 -7.95 -11.80 26.45
CA ASP A 126 -6.84 -12.48 27.13
C ASP A 126 -6.05 -13.42 26.21
N ALA A 127 -6.66 -13.87 25.10
CA ALA A 127 -5.95 -14.64 24.07
C ALA A 127 -4.76 -13.87 23.44
N TYR A 128 -4.69 -12.54 23.63
CA TYR A 128 -3.59 -11.70 23.16
C TYR A 128 -2.52 -11.42 24.21
N ASN A 129 -2.65 -11.96 25.41
CA ASN A 129 -1.61 -11.89 26.42
C ASN A 129 -0.36 -12.62 25.92
N ARG A 130 0.80 -11.97 26.02
CA ARG A 130 2.09 -12.60 25.70
C ARG A 130 2.89 -12.77 26.98
N TYR A 131 3.52 -13.92 27.09
CA TYR A 131 4.39 -14.28 28.22
C TYR A 131 5.82 -14.37 27.72
N ASP A 132 6.77 -13.95 28.55
CA ASP A 132 8.19 -14.11 28.24
C ASP A 132 8.68 -15.55 28.52
N LYS A 133 9.99 -15.77 28.41
CA LYS A 133 10.60 -17.10 28.62
C LYS A 133 10.50 -17.60 30.05
N ASP A 134 10.34 -16.68 31.00
CA ASP A 134 10.24 -16.98 32.43
C ASP A 134 8.77 -17.19 32.84
N GLY A 135 7.82 -17.02 31.90
CA GLY A 135 6.39 -17.17 32.11
C GLY A 135 5.72 -15.91 32.64
N GLU A 136 6.43 -14.78 32.70
CA GLU A 136 5.90 -13.50 33.16
C GLU A 136 5.15 -12.78 32.04
N LEU A 137 4.09 -12.06 32.41
CA LEU A 137 3.25 -11.34 31.45
C LEU A 137 4.03 -10.17 30.84
N SER A 138 4.46 -10.34 29.58
CA SER A 138 5.24 -9.34 28.83
C SER A 138 4.37 -8.35 28.07
N PHE A 139 3.17 -8.74 27.66
CA PHE A 139 2.22 -7.87 26.98
C PHE A 139 0.78 -8.27 27.30
N SER A 140 -0.07 -7.27 27.53
CA SER A 140 -1.52 -7.41 27.64
C SER A 140 -2.18 -6.13 27.16
N LEU A 141 -3.40 -6.23 26.63
CA LEU A 141 -4.21 -5.06 26.31
C LEU A 141 -4.66 -4.41 27.62
N ASN A 142 -4.26 -3.17 27.85
CA ASN A 142 -4.70 -2.42 29.03
C ASN A 142 -6.20 -2.09 28.93
N ARG A 143 -6.80 -1.64 30.05
CA ARG A 143 -8.23 -1.34 30.10
C ARG A 143 -8.70 -0.35 29.02
N GLN A 144 -7.93 0.71 28.74
CA GLN A 144 -8.30 1.68 27.71
C GLN A 144 -8.27 1.07 26.30
N GLN A 145 -7.30 0.19 26.04
CA GLN A 145 -7.23 -0.58 24.80
C GLN A 145 -8.41 -1.55 24.72
N ARG A 146 -8.74 -2.29 25.78
CA ARG A 146 -9.91 -3.18 25.81
C ARG A 146 -11.22 -2.45 25.55
N ASP A 147 -11.45 -1.32 26.24
CA ASP A 147 -12.63 -0.48 26.03
C ASP A 147 -12.70 0.05 24.58
N ALA A 148 -11.56 0.44 24.00
CA ALA A 148 -11.48 0.84 22.61
C ALA A 148 -11.76 -0.33 21.66
N PHE A 149 -11.26 -1.53 21.96
CA PHE A 149 -11.51 -2.75 21.20
C PHE A 149 -13.00 -3.07 21.14
N SER A 150 -13.68 -3.08 22.29
CA SER A 150 -15.11 -3.36 22.38
C SER A 150 -15.94 -2.36 21.59
N LYS A 151 -15.60 -1.06 21.66
CA LYS A 151 -16.27 -0.02 20.88
C LYS A 151 -16.04 -0.16 19.38
N LEU A 152 -14.80 -0.42 18.96
CA LEU A 152 -14.44 -0.58 17.55
C LEU A 152 -15.10 -1.81 16.93
N TRP A 153 -15.25 -2.89 17.70
CA TRP A 153 -15.88 -4.12 17.24
C TRP A 153 -17.40 -4.02 17.15
N SER A 154 -18.02 -3.44 18.19
CA SER A 154 -19.47 -3.45 18.34
C SER A 154 -20.18 -2.38 17.54
N TYR A 155 -19.47 -1.31 17.14
CA TYR A 155 -20.06 -0.17 16.45
C TYR A 155 -19.38 0.14 15.12
N GLY A 156 -20.18 0.54 14.14
CA GLY A 156 -19.71 0.99 12.83
C GLY A 156 -20.63 2.01 12.17
N PRO A 157 -20.47 2.27 10.86
CA PRO A 157 -19.50 1.65 9.94
C PRO A 157 -18.11 2.30 9.95
N LEU A 158 -17.92 3.36 10.75
CA LEU A 158 -16.67 4.10 10.87
C LEU A 158 -16.26 4.21 12.35
N SER A 159 -15.02 3.88 12.65
CA SER A 159 -14.46 3.97 14.00
C SER A 159 -13.08 4.62 13.94
N LEU A 160 -12.77 5.45 14.93
CA LEU A 160 -11.48 6.14 15.03
C LEU A 160 -10.76 5.70 16.31
N LEU A 161 -9.54 5.21 16.16
CA LEU A 161 -8.65 4.89 17.26
C LEU A 161 -7.52 5.92 17.34
N GLN A 162 -7.44 6.62 18.47
CA GLN A 162 -6.33 7.52 18.76
C GLN A 162 -5.40 6.89 19.81
N GLY A 163 -4.10 6.89 19.54
CA GLY A 163 -3.10 6.45 20.50
C GLY A 163 -1.82 7.29 20.38
N PRO A 164 -1.32 7.89 21.47
CA PRO A 164 -0.02 8.56 21.48
C PRO A 164 1.14 7.67 20.98
N PRO A 165 2.31 8.25 20.64
CA PRO A 165 3.51 7.45 20.32
C PRO A 165 3.83 6.46 21.45
N GLY A 166 4.21 5.23 21.09
CA GLY A 166 4.57 4.19 22.05
C GLY A 166 3.41 3.42 22.72
N THR A 167 2.14 3.79 22.50
CA THR A 167 0.99 3.13 23.19
C THR A 167 0.54 1.79 22.58
N GLY A 168 1.40 1.10 21.84
CA GLY A 168 1.11 -0.24 21.32
C GLY A 168 0.07 -0.32 20.21
N LYS A 169 -0.22 0.78 19.48
CA LYS A 169 -1.20 0.81 18.37
C LYS A 169 -1.02 -0.33 17.36
N THR A 170 0.21 -0.65 16.99
CA THR A 170 0.49 -1.74 16.03
C THR A 170 0.08 -3.10 16.60
N SER A 171 0.34 -3.36 17.88
CA SER A 171 -0.12 -4.58 18.55
C SER A 171 -1.64 -4.61 18.62
N PHE A 172 -2.28 -3.49 18.95
CA PHE A 172 -3.74 -3.37 18.97
C PHE A 172 -4.35 -3.70 17.60
N ILE A 173 -3.86 -3.09 16.53
CA ILE A 173 -4.35 -3.33 15.16
C ILE A 173 -4.18 -4.82 14.80
N ALA A 174 -3.03 -5.42 15.14
CA ALA A 174 -2.79 -6.83 14.86
C ALA A 174 -3.76 -7.76 15.61
N SER A 175 -3.98 -7.51 16.91
CA SER A 175 -4.98 -8.24 17.71
C SER A 175 -6.39 -8.05 17.16
N PHE A 176 -6.74 -6.83 16.71
CA PHE A 176 -8.06 -6.54 16.14
C PHE A 176 -8.30 -7.27 14.82
N ILE A 177 -7.31 -7.28 13.92
CA ILE A 177 -7.37 -8.02 12.66
C ILE A 177 -7.48 -9.52 12.93
N HIS A 178 -6.65 -10.06 13.83
CA HIS A 178 -6.71 -11.47 14.21
C HIS A 178 -8.10 -11.84 14.76
N TYR A 179 -8.67 -11.02 15.64
CA TYR A 179 -10.02 -11.25 16.16
C TYR A 179 -11.08 -11.20 15.06
N ALA A 180 -11.02 -10.22 14.16
CA ALA A 180 -11.95 -10.14 13.04
C ALA A 180 -11.90 -11.41 12.17
N LEU A 181 -10.70 -11.93 11.90
CA LEU A 181 -10.51 -13.19 11.18
C LEU A 181 -11.09 -14.39 11.95
N SER A 182 -10.85 -14.48 13.27
CA SER A 182 -11.39 -15.58 14.08
C SER A 182 -12.92 -15.54 14.21
N GLN A 183 -13.52 -14.36 14.07
CA GLN A 183 -14.97 -14.16 13.99
C GLN A 183 -15.54 -14.34 12.56
N GLY A 184 -14.72 -14.76 11.60
CA GLY A 184 -15.17 -15.13 10.25
C GLY A 184 -15.09 -14.03 9.19
N ALA A 185 -14.32 -12.96 9.42
CA ALA A 185 -14.04 -11.98 8.37
C ALA A 185 -13.33 -12.64 7.18
N GLN A 186 -13.90 -12.51 5.98
CA GLN A 186 -13.38 -13.15 4.78
C GLN A 186 -12.20 -12.40 4.15
N SER A 187 -12.22 -11.06 4.22
CA SER A 187 -11.21 -10.22 3.59
C SER A 187 -10.98 -8.94 4.39
N ILE A 188 -9.72 -8.62 4.64
CA ILE A 188 -9.31 -7.41 5.36
C ILE A 188 -8.28 -6.66 4.51
N LEU A 189 -8.56 -5.39 4.20
CA LEU A 189 -7.61 -4.49 3.56
C LEU A 189 -6.88 -3.66 4.62
N LEU A 190 -5.59 -3.93 4.80
CA LEU A 190 -4.70 -3.11 5.62
C LEU A 190 -3.94 -2.12 4.73
N ALA A 191 -4.10 -0.82 4.99
CA ALA A 191 -3.41 0.24 4.27
C ALA A 191 -2.80 1.28 5.23
N SER A 192 -1.71 1.91 4.82
CA SER A 192 -1.09 3.03 5.54
C SER A 192 -0.37 3.96 4.57
N GLN A 193 -0.08 5.18 5.01
CA GLN A 193 0.74 6.15 4.26
C GLN A 193 2.19 5.67 4.13
N SER A 194 2.72 5.01 5.16
CA SER A 194 4.11 4.50 5.18
C SER A 194 4.15 3.00 4.92
N HIS A 195 5.08 2.57 4.06
CA HIS A 195 5.36 1.15 3.85
C HIS A 195 5.77 0.45 5.15
N GLU A 196 6.54 1.12 6.00
CA GLU A 196 7.02 0.58 7.26
C GLU A 196 5.88 0.30 8.25
N ALA A 197 4.85 1.15 8.28
CA ALA A 197 3.68 0.92 9.12
C ALA A 197 2.88 -0.32 8.67
N VAL A 198 2.74 -0.53 7.36
CA VAL A 198 2.09 -1.73 6.81
C VAL A 198 2.92 -2.98 7.13
N ASN A 199 4.25 -2.92 6.95
CA ASN A 199 5.13 -4.06 7.19
C ASN A 199 5.05 -4.51 8.66
N ASN A 200 5.19 -3.57 9.59
CA ASN A 200 5.13 -3.86 11.03
C ASN A 200 3.79 -4.46 11.47
N ALA A 201 2.67 -3.94 10.96
CA ALA A 201 1.35 -4.46 11.29
C ALA A 201 1.12 -5.86 10.66
N ALA A 202 1.50 -6.05 9.39
CA ALA A 202 1.36 -7.33 8.70
C ALA A 202 2.20 -8.44 9.36
N GLU A 203 3.46 -8.15 9.71
CA GLU A 203 4.33 -9.11 10.43
C GLU A 203 3.69 -9.57 11.75
N LYS A 204 3.13 -8.65 12.53
CA LYS A 204 2.45 -8.99 13.79
C LYS A 204 1.17 -9.81 13.58
N VAL A 205 0.39 -9.51 12.53
CA VAL A 205 -0.81 -10.30 12.20
C VAL A 205 -0.43 -11.73 11.83
N ILE A 206 0.59 -11.89 10.98
CA ILE A 206 1.12 -13.20 10.59
C ILE A 206 1.63 -13.96 11.81
N GLU A 207 2.43 -13.31 12.66
CA GLU A 207 2.92 -13.88 13.92
C GLU A 207 1.74 -14.38 14.77
N LEU A 208 0.72 -13.56 15.01
CA LEU A 208 -0.44 -13.95 15.82
C LEU A 208 -1.20 -15.13 15.23
N CYS A 209 -1.47 -15.13 13.92
CA CYS A 209 -2.20 -16.22 13.27
C CYS A 209 -1.40 -17.53 13.27
N GLN A 210 -0.08 -17.47 13.15
CA GLN A 210 0.79 -18.63 13.28
C GLN A 210 0.75 -19.23 14.70
N HIS A 211 0.79 -18.39 15.74
CA HIS A 211 0.73 -18.86 17.13
C HIS A 211 -0.63 -19.47 17.49
N SER A 212 -1.73 -18.96 16.93
CA SER A 212 -3.08 -19.46 17.18
C SER A 212 -3.52 -20.58 16.21
N ASN A 213 -2.66 -20.98 15.27
CA ASN A 213 -2.98 -21.88 14.17
C ASN A 213 -4.22 -21.44 13.34
N LEU A 214 -4.44 -20.13 13.23
CA LEU A 214 -5.48 -19.57 12.38
C LEU A 214 -4.98 -19.51 10.92
N PRO A 215 -5.66 -20.17 9.96
CA PRO A 215 -5.28 -20.08 8.56
C PRO A 215 -5.35 -18.64 8.06
N LEU A 216 -4.28 -18.18 7.40
CA LEU A 216 -4.16 -16.82 6.90
C LEU A 216 -3.48 -16.80 5.53
N ASP A 217 -4.20 -16.30 4.53
CA ASP A 217 -3.64 -15.96 3.23
C ASP A 217 -3.34 -14.45 3.19
N VAL A 218 -2.08 -14.09 2.95
CA VAL A 218 -1.65 -12.69 2.89
C VAL A 218 -1.09 -12.36 1.52
N VAL A 219 -1.49 -11.21 0.99
CA VAL A 219 -0.89 -10.61 -0.21
C VAL A 219 -0.42 -9.20 0.10
N ARG A 220 0.89 -8.96 -0.03
CA ARG A 220 1.54 -7.67 0.18
C ARG A 220 1.80 -6.97 -1.16
N PHE A 221 1.17 -5.82 -1.35
CA PHE A 221 1.34 -4.99 -2.56
C PHE A 221 2.26 -3.79 -2.35
N GLY A 222 3.36 -3.70 -3.09
CA GLY A 222 4.26 -2.54 -3.05
C GLY A 222 5.50 -2.77 -3.90
N ALA A 223 6.34 -1.74 -4.04
CA ALA A 223 7.67 -1.93 -4.64
C ALA A 223 8.49 -2.91 -3.76
N GLU A 224 9.19 -3.85 -4.38
CA GLU A 224 9.92 -4.93 -3.67
C GLU A 224 10.92 -4.37 -2.64
N GLY A 225 11.63 -3.30 -2.97
CA GLY A 225 12.59 -2.65 -2.05
C GLY A 225 11.98 -2.00 -0.80
N MET A 226 10.65 -1.86 -0.75
CA MET A 226 9.93 -1.26 0.39
C MET A 226 9.21 -2.32 1.26
N VAL A 227 9.45 -3.60 0.98
CA VAL A 227 8.86 -4.73 1.72
C VAL A 227 9.94 -5.39 2.56
N SER A 228 9.64 -5.63 3.84
CA SER A 228 10.57 -6.29 4.76
C SER A 228 10.84 -7.73 4.34
N GLU A 229 12.01 -8.26 4.74
CA GLU A 229 12.44 -9.60 4.33
C GLU A 229 11.45 -10.69 4.72
N LYS A 230 10.87 -10.59 5.93
CA LYS A 230 9.85 -11.53 6.42
C LYS A 230 8.59 -11.55 5.57
N LEU A 231 8.33 -10.47 4.82
CA LEU A 231 7.15 -10.33 3.98
C LEU A 231 7.40 -10.69 2.51
N HIS A 232 8.64 -10.98 2.10
CA HIS A 232 8.94 -11.40 0.73
C HIS A 232 8.12 -12.60 0.25
N PRO A 233 7.88 -13.66 1.06
CA PRO A 233 7.05 -14.79 0.64
C PRO A 233 5.60 -14.40 0.32
N TYR A 234 5.11 -13.34 0.96
CA TYR A 234 3.74 -12.84 0.82
C TYR A 234 3.62 -11.72 -0.22
N HIS A 235 4.72 -11.31 -0.85
CA HIS A 235 4.69 -10.29 -1.90
C HIS A 235 3.99 -10.82 -3.15
N SER A 236 3.23 -9.95 -3.83
CA SER A 236 2.44 -10.34 -5.01
C SER A 236 3.29 -10.94 -6.14
N SER A 237 4.51 -10.46 -6.39
CA SER A 237 5.41 -11.01 -7.40
C SER A 237 5.91 -12.40 -7.01
N SER A 238 6.30 -12.58 -5.74
CA SER A 238 6.73 -13.88 -5.19
C SER A 238 5.62 -14.93 -5.29
N ILE A 239 4.38 -14.57 -4.92
CA ILE A 239 3.23 -15.48 -5.00
C ILE A 239 2.98 -15.90 -6.46
N LEU A 240 2.98 -14.93 -7.39
CA LEU A 240 2.80 -15.22 -8.81
C LEU A 240 3.94 -16.09 -9.38
N GLN A 241 5.17 -15.84 -8.95
CA GLN A 241 6.33 -16.61 -9.37
C GLN A 241 6.26 -18.05 -8.86
N ASN A 242 5.98 -18.24 -7.57
CA ASN A 242 5.76 -19.55 -6.98
C ASN A 242 4.64 -20.32 -7.68
N TYR A 243 3.51 -19.66 -7.96
CA TYR A 243 2.42 -20.27 -8.70
C TYR A 243 2.83 -20.70 -10.12
N ARG A 244 3.60 -19.86 -10.83
CA ARG A 244 4.13 -20.20 -12.16
C ARG A 244 5.09 -21.37 -12.12
N ASP A 245 5.95 -21.45 -11.11
CA ASP A 245 6.95 -22.51 -10.98
C ASP A 245 6.31 -23.84 -10.59
N LEU A 246 5.33 -23.82 -9.68
CA LEU A 246 4.44 -24.96 -9.38
C LEU A 246 3.68 -25.45 -10.61
N PHE A 247 3.08 -24.51 -11.35
CA PHE A 247 2.36 -24.87 -12.57
C PHE A 247 3.30 -25.54 -13.58
N ARG A 248 4.49 -24.98 -13.80
CA ARG A 248 5.52 -25.52 -14.71
C ARG A 248 6.01 -26.90 -14.32
N SER A 249 6.25 -27.16 -13.02
CA SER A 249 6.71 -28.47 -12.55
C SER A 249 5.63 -29.55 -12.73
N GLU A 250 4.36 -29.19 -12.55
CA GLU A 250 3.22 -30.09 -12.71
C GLU A 250 2.75 -30.25 -14.16
N MET A 251 3.22 -29.43 -15.10
CA MET A 251 2.76 -29.44 -16.50
C MET A 251 2.80 -30.83 -17.12
N ARG A 252 3.90 -31.57 -16.95
CA ARG A 252 4.03 -32.92 -17.51
C ARG A 252 3.01 -33.90 -16.94
N VAL A 253 2.74 -33.82 -15.64
CA VAL A 253 1.76 -34.67 -14.95
C VAL A 253 0.35 -34.32 -15.40
N ARG A 254 0.02 -33.03 -15.48
CA ARG A 254 -1.29 -32.54 -15.94
C ARG A 254 -1.58 -32.91 -17.40
N ILE A 255 -0.61 -32.72 -18.29
CA ILE A 255 -0.72 -33.13 -19.71
C ILE A 255 -0.91 -34.64 -19.81
N SER A 256 -0.13 -35.44 -19.07
CA SER A 256 -0.26 -36.90 -19.06
C SER A 256 -1.61 -37.38 -18.50
N ALA A 257 -2.16 -36.68 -17.51
CA ALA A 257 -3.49 -36.96 -16.96
C ALA A 257 -4.61 -36.63 -17.96
N MET A 258 -4.51 -35.51 -18.69
CA MET A 258 -5.46 -35.14 -19.75
C MET A 258 -5.39 -36.11 -20.94
N ASN A 259 -4.20 -36.66 -21.23
CA ASN A 259 -3.97 -37.61 -22.32
C ASN A 259 -4.88 -38.86 -22.22
N ARG A 260 -5.10 -39.37 -21.00
CA ARG A 260 -6.00 -40.51 -20.75
C ARG A 260 -7.45 -40.23 -21.13
N ASN A 261 -7.91 -39.01 -20.89
CA ASN A 261 -9.27 -38.58 -21.24
C ASN A 261 -9.42 -38.25 -22.74
N LEU A 262 -8.32 -37.96 -23.43
CA LEU A 262 -8.29 -37.64 -24.86
C LEU A 262 -7.98 -38.84 -25.78
N GLY A 263 -7.74 -40.04 -25.22
CA GLY A 263 -7.52 -41.27 -25.99
C GLY A 263 -6.21 -41.33 -26.78
N LEU A 264 -5.26 -40.46 -26.47
CA LEU A 264 -3.99 -40.33 -27.19
C LEU A 264 -2.94 -41.33 -26.63
N PRO A 265 -2.13 -42.00 -27.47
CA PRO A 265 -1.15 -42.98 -27.01
C PRO A 265 -0.03 -42.35 -26.17
N ASN A 266 0.39 -43.00 -25.08
CA ASN A 266 1.45 -42.52 -24.16
C ASN A 266 2.85 -42.29 -24.80
N LYS A 267 3.04 -42.64 -26.09
CA LYS A 267 4.32 -42.47 -26.79
C LYS A 267 4.56 -41.04 -27.32
N PHE A 268 3.58 -40.14 -27.19
CA PHE A 268 3.64 -38.78 -27.76
C PHE A 268 3.76 -37.65 -26.73
N VAL A 269 3.98 -37.98 -25.45
CA VAL A 269 4.13 -37.03 -24.32
C VAL A 269 5.46 -37.23 -23.62
#